data_AF-A0A1A3NHA4-F1
#
_entry.id   AF-A0A1A3NHA4-F1
#
_cell.length_a   1.000
_cell.length_b   1.000
_cell.length_c   1.000
_cell.angle_alpha   90.00
_cell.angle_beta   90.00
_cell.angle_gamma   90.00
#
_symmetry.space_group_name_H-M   'P 1'
#
loop_
_entity.id
_entity.type
_entity.pdbx_description
1 polymer ?
#
loop_
_entity_poly.entity_id
_entity_poly.type
_entity_poly.pdbx_seq_one_letter_code
_entity_poly.pdbx_strand_id
1 'polypeptide(L)'
;MGEEVKRTTYDRIHRREYRRKLRLCLDVFETMLTRTRFDSARPLTGMEIECNLVDSDYQPAMSNRFVLDAIADPAYQSELGAYNIEFNVPPRPLLGHTVLDLEKDVRASLNDAELKANAGGSHIVMIGILPTLMPKHLSEGWMSESIRYTALNDSIFDARGEDIPINISGPEPLSWQAATIAPESACTSMQLHLQVAPEDFAANWNAAQALAGPQLALGANSPYFFGHELWSETRIELFAQSTDTRPEELKTQGVRPRVWFGERWITSVVDLFKENIRYFPSLLPELSDEDPVAELAAGRAPQLSELRLHNGTVYRWNRPVYDVTEIAGTGRPHLRLENRVLPAGPSVVDMLANSAFYYGLLRTMSEAEQPVWSQLSFPDAQHNFLAAARNGIEARMHWPGAGELSTRELVLDKLLPMAHEGLERSGVDVEVRERFLGVIEGRARTGRNGASWQVSTVRALEDAGMTRPRALAEMLRRYCEHMHANEPVHTWDV
;
A
#
# COMPACT_ATOMS: atom_id res chain seq x y z
N MET A 1 5.79 0.01 -9.04
CA MET A 1 6.82 1.07 -9.18
C MET A 1 6.47 2.34 -9.97
N GLY A 2 7.12 3.45 -9.59
CA GLY A 2 6.98 4.76 -10.24
C GLY A 2 7.92 4.96 -11.45
N GLU A 3 7.52 5.83 -12.39
CA GLU A 3 8.29 6.10 -13.62
C GLU A 3 9.62 6.81 -13.36
N GLU A 4 10.71 6.31 -13.94
CA GLU A 4 12.04 6.95 -13.85
C GLU A 4 12.06 8.35 -14.48
N VAL A 5 12.89 9.25 -13.94
CA VAL A 5 13.01 10.64 -14.42
C VAL A 5 14.43 10.94 -14.88
N LYS A 6 14.53 11.80 -15.90
CA LYS A 6 15.83 12.19 -16.49
C LYS A 6 16.48 13.37 -15.77
N ARG A 7 15.75 14.07 -14.90
CA ARG A 7 16.14 15.36 -14.32
C ARG A 7 15.81 15.44 -12.84
N THR A 8 16.66 16.16 -12.11
CA THR A 8 16.48 16.46 -10.69
C THR A 8 15.90 17.86 -10.44
N THR A 9 15.98 18.79 -11.41
CA THR A 9 15.48 20.17 -11.25
C THR A 9 14.63 20.62 -12.45
N TYR A 10 13.63 21.47 -12.17
CA TYR A 10 12.63 21.90 -13.15
C TYR A 10 12.34 23.40 -13.06
N ASP A 11 12.52 24.12 -14.18
CA ASP A 11 12.26 25.56 -14.24
C ASP A 11 10.76 25.90 -14.42
N ARG A 12 10.47 27.20 -14.49
CA ARG A 12 9.11 27.74 -14.63
C ARG A 12 8.46 27.38 -15.98
N ILE A 13 9.24 27.25 -17.06
CA ILE A 13 8.73 26.92 -18.39
C ILE A 13 8.31 25.45 -18.42
N HIS A 14 9.16 24.55 -17.91
CA HIS A 14 8.85 23.13 -17.79
C HIS A 14 7.57 22.89 -16.99
N ARG A 15 7.43 23.55 -15.83
CA ARG A 15 6.21 23.44 -15.00
C ARG A 15 4.94 23.93 -15.72
N ARG A 16 5.05 24.99 -16.52
CA ARG A 16 3.91 25.51 -17.29
C ARG A 16 3.51 24.54 -18.41
N GLU A 17 4.47 24.04 -19.17
CA GLU A 17 4.21 23.09 -20.26
C GLU A 17 3.70 21.75 -19.74
N TYR A 18 4.26 21.24 -18.63
CA TYR A 18 3.75 20.04 -17.96
C TYR A 18 2.29 20.20 -17.56
N ARG A 19 1.93 21.34 -16.95
CA ARG A 19 0.52 21.60 -16.57
C ARG A 19 -0.41 21.64 -17.79
N ARG A 20 0.05 22.20 -18.92
CA ARG A 20 -0.72 22.20 -20.17
C ARG A 20 -0.91 20.78 -20.68
N LYS A 21 0.16 20.00 -20.74
CA LYS A 21 0.15 18.62 -21.27
C LYS A 21 -0.60 17.64 -20.36
N LEU A 22 -0.51 17.80 -19.03
CA LEU A 22 -1.27 17.04 -18.05
C LEU A 22 -2.79 17.22 -18.23
N ARG A 23 -3.25 18.45 -18.47
CA ARG A 23 -4.67 18.72 -18.79
C ARG A 23 -5.07 18.08 -20.11
N LEU A 24 -4.21 18.16 -21.13
CA LEU A 24 -4.45 17.50 -22.40
C LEU A 24 -4.57 15.97 -22.23
N CYS A 25 -3.72 15.35 -21.40
CA CYS A 25 -3.81 13.93 -21.08
C CYS A 25 -5.14 13.58 -20.41
N LEU A 26 -5.63 14.43 -19.50
CA LEU A 26 -6.94 14.24 -18.87
C LEU A 26 -8.09 14.33 -19.91
N ASP A 27 -8.07 15.33 -20.79
CA ASP A 27 -9.09 15.49 -21.83
C ASP A 27 -9.13 14.29 -22.79
N VAL A 28 -7.94 13.77 -23.15
CA VAL A 28 -7.79 12.55 -23.95
C VAL A 28 -8.30 11.33 -23.17
N PHE A 29 -7.95 11.19 -21.90
CA PHE A 29 -8.43 10.10 -21.04
C PHE A 29 -9.96 10.10 -20.93
N GLU A 30 -10.59 11.25 -20.71
CA GLU A 30 -12.06 11.38 -20.70
C GLU A 30 -12.69 10.95 -22.04
N THR A 31 -12.05 11.31 -23.15
CA THR A 31 -12.47 10.86 -24.48
C THR A 31 -12.33 9.35 -24.64
N MET A 32 -11.24 8.76 -24.15
CA MET A 32 -10.99 7.32 -24.22
C MET A 32 -12.06 6.53 -23.49
N LEU A 33 -12.49 6.95 -22.29
CA LEU A 33 -13.51 6.25 -21.51
C LEU A 33 -14.84 6.07 -22.24
N THR A 34 -15.12 6.90 -23.26
CA THR A 34 -16.36 6.80 -24.07
C THR A 34 -16.16 6.17 -25.44
N ARG A 35 -14.94 6.17 -25.99
CA ARG A 35 -14.66 5.78 -27.38
C ARG A 35 -13.72 4.61 -27.55
N THR A 36 -13.00 4.23 -26.49
CA THR A 36 -11.97 3.20 -26.54
C THR A 36 -12.40 1.99 -25.74
N ARG A 37 -12.10 0.81 -26.26
CA ARG A 37 -12.33 -0.43 -25.53
C ARG A 37 -11.19 -0.66 -24.54
N PHE A 38 -11.50 -0.58 -23.25
CA PHE A 38 -10.57 -0.96 -22.20
C PHE A 38 -10.50 -2.48 -22.09
N ASP A 39 -9.34 -3.00 -21.71
CA ASP A 39 -9.21 -4.40 -21.36
C ASP A 39 -9.81 -4.63 -19.97
N SER A 40 -10.96 -5.30 -19.93
CA SER A 40 -11.70 -5.61 -18.70
C SER A 40 -12.49 -6.93 -18.78
N ALA A 41 -12.39 -7.66 -19.90
CA ALA A 41 -13.19 -8.86 -20.14
C ALA A 41 -12.78 -10.06 -19.26
N ARG A 42 -11.53 -10.07 -18.80
CA ARG A 42 -10.99 -11.06 -17.86
C ARG A 42 -10.21 -10.30 -16.79
N PRO A 43 -10.89 -9.77 -15.77
CA PRO A 43 -10.25 -9.02 -14.70
C PRO A 43 -9.12 -9.83 -14.06
N LEU A 44 -7.92 -9.25 -14.04
CA LEU A 44 -6.78 -9.80 -13.31
C LEU A 44 -6.69 -9.17 -11.93
N THR A 45 -6.21 -9.95 -10.98
CA THR A 45 -5.70 -9.46 -9.70
C THR A 45 -4.17 -9.44 -9.73
N GLY A 46 -3.58 -8.51 -8.99
CA GLY A 46 -2.12 -8.36 -8.86
C GLY A 46 -1.74 -8.09 -7.42
N MET A 47 -0.47 -8.33 -7.09
CA MET A 47 0.06 -8.15 -5.75
C MET A 47 1.49 -7.63 -5.82
N GLU A 48 1.78 -6.59 -5.05
CA GLU A 48 3.14 -6.08 -4.82
C GLU A 48 3.46 -6.27 -3.33
N ILE A 49 4.65 -6.74 -3.00
CA ILE A 49 5.09 -6.99 -1.62
C ILE A 49 6.42 -6.26 -1.40
N GLU A 50 6.44 -5.29 -0.51
CA GLU A 50 7.67 -4.62 -0.09
C GLU A 50 8.28 -5.35 1.10
N CYS A 51 9.59 -5.55 1.06
CA CYS A 51 10.35 -6.27 2.08
C CYS A 51 11.46 -5.37 2.63
N ASN A 52 11.82 -5.61 3.89
CA ASN A 52 12.99 -5.02 4.54
C ASN A 52 14.15 -6.01 4.49
N LEU A 53 15.37 -5.49 4.54
CA LEU A 53 16.60 -6.26 4.64
C LEU A 53 17.22 -6.04 6.02
N VAL A 54 17.62 -7.13 6.67
CA VAL A 54 18.30 -7.09 7.97
C VAL A 54 19.56 -7.93 7.99
N ASP A 55 20.51 -7.58 8.86
CA ASP A 55 21.69 -8.39 9.14
C ASP A 55 21.41 -9.52 10.15
N SER A 56 22.45 -10.25 10.55
CA SER A 56 22.36 -11.35 11.52
C SER A 56 21.97 -10.91 12.94
N ASP A 57 22.12 -9.63 13.26
CA ASP A 57 21.69 -9.02 14.53
C ASP A 57 20.29 -8.38 14.39
N TYR A 58 19.60 -8.67 13.28
CA TYR A 58 18.28 -8.15 12.94
C TYR A 58 18.23 -6.62 12.90
N GLN A 59 19.36 -5.98 12.57
CA GLN A 59 19.44 -4.54 12.29
C GLN A 59 19.25 -4.27 10.80
N PRO A 60 18.77 -3.08 10.39
CA PRO A 60 18.58 -2.77 8.97
C PRO A 60 19.89 -2.91 8.17
N ALA A 61 19.83 -3.63 7.04
CA ALA A 61 20.96 -3.82 6.15
C ALA A 61 20.80 -2.98 4.87
N MET A 62 21.68 -1.98 4.67
CA MET A 62 21.69 -1.08 3.50
C MET A 62 22.30 -1.77 2.26
N SER A 63 21.75 -2.93 1.90
CA SER A 63 22.35 -3.87 0.95
C SER A 63 21.46 -4.19 -0.26
N ASN A 64 20.37 -3.44 -0.49
CA ASN A 64 19.38 -3.79 -1.50
C ASN A 64 19.95 -3.98 -2.90
N ARG A 65 20.89 -3.13 -3.34
CA ARG A 65 21.57 -3.29 -4.64
C ARG A 65 22.25 -4.65 -4.75
N PHE A 66 23.02 -5.04 -3.73
CA PHE A 66 23.74 -6.31 -3.73
C PHE A 66 22.79 -7.50 -3.65
N VAL A 67 21.70 -7.38 -2.89
CA VAL A 67 20.67 -8.42 -2.79
C VAL A 67 19.93 -8.57 -4.13
N LEU A 68 19.55 -7.48 -4.78
CA LEU A 68 18.89 -7.49 -6.09
C LEU A 68 19.79 -8.05 -7.19
N ASP A 69 21.07 -7.67 -7.20
CA ASP A 69 22.07 -8.24 -8.12
C ASP A 69 22.22 -9.75 -7.93
N ALA A 70 22.15 -10.23 -6.68
CA ALA A 70 22.21 -11.65 -6.36
C ALA A 70 20.92 -12.40 -6.76
N ILE A 71 19.75 -11.80 -6.51
CA ILE A 71 18.44 -12.33 -6.90
C ILE A 71 18.36 -12.48 -8.42
N ALA A 72 18.76 -11.44 -9.15
CA ALA A 72 18.81 -11.36 -10.61
C ALA A 72 17.47 -11.72 -11.30
N ASP A 73 16.35 -11.32 -10.69
CA ASP A 73 14.99 -11.54 -11.19
C ASP A 73 14.29 -10.19 -11.38
N PRO A 74 13.77 -9.88 -12.59
CA PRO A 74 13.09 -8.61 -12.87
C PRO A 74 11.79 -8.41 -12.10
N ALA A 75 11.24 -9.43 -11.44
CA ALA A 75 10.12 -9.27 -10.52
C ALA A 75 10.51 -8.51 -9.25
N TYR A 76 11.80 -8.45 -8.92
CA TYR A 76 12.34 -7.73 -7.78
C TYR A 76 12.98 -6.40 -8.19
N GLN A 77 12.72 -5.35 -7.42
CA GLN A 77 13.28 -4.02 -7.67
C GLN A 77 13.61 -3.28 -6.37
N SER A 78 14.41 -2.22 -6.47
CA SER A 78 14.76 -1.36 -5.35
C SER A 78 13.57 -0.51 -4.94
N GLU A 79 13.41 -0.26 -3.64
CA GLU A 79 12.50 0.76 -3.12
C GLU A 79 13.26 2.01 -2.65
N LEU A 80 12.55 3.02 -2.09
CA LEU A 80 13.19 4.28 -1.65
C LEU A 80 14.39 4.01 -0.72
N GLY A 81 14.21 3.15 0.27
CA GLY A 81 15.27 2.79 1.22
C GLY A 81 16.26 1.80 0.63
N ALA A 82 17.55 2.01 0.88
CA ALA A 82 18.65 1.10 0.54
C ALA A 82 18.57 -0.25 1.30
N TYR A 83 17.66 -0.35 2.27
CA TYR A 83 17.31 -1.57 3.00
C TYR A 83 15.96 -2.15 2.58
N ASN A 84 15.36 -1.66 1.49
CA ASN A 84 14.08 -2.14 0.98
C ASN A 84 14.19 -2.69 -0.45
N ILE A 85 13.39 -3.72 -0.70
CA ILE A 85 13.15 -4.29 -2.03
C ILE A 85 11.64 -4.49 -2.21
N GLU A 86 11.15 -4.42 -3.44
CA GLU A 86 9.77 -4.72 -3.81
C GLU A 86 9.73 -5.96 -4.70
N PHE A 87 8.78 -6.86 -4.43
CA PHE A 87 8.46 -8.02 -5.24
C PHE A 87 7.11 -7.83 -5.94
N ASN A 88 7.13 -7.83 -7.28
CA ASN A 88 5.94 -7.70 -8.12
C ASN A 88 5.48 -9.08 -8.56
N VAL A 89 4.36 -9.53 -8.00
CA VAL A 89 3.84 -10.84 -8.29
C VAL A 89 3.07 -10.80 -9.62
N PRO A 90 3.37 -11.71 -10.58
CA PRO A 90 2.70 -11.72 -11.87
C PRO A 90 1.16 -11.78 -11.72
N PRO A 91 0.42 -10.92 -12.44
CA PRO A 91 -1.02 -10.82 -12.32
C PRO A 91 -1.71 -12.08 -12.83
N ARG A 92 -2.83 -12.46 -12.20
CA ARG A 92 -3.58 -13.68 -12.53
C ARG A 92 -5.08 -13.53 -12.26
N PRO A 93 -5.93 -14.35 -12.87
CA PRO A 93 -7.36 -14.39 -12.52
C PRO A 93 -7.59 -14.88 -11.09
N LEU A 94 -8.69 -14.46 -10.46
CA LEU A 94 -9.13 -14.95 -9.15
C LEU A 94 -10.26 -15.98 -9.30
N LEU A 95 -9.92 -17.24 -9.60
CA LEU A 95 -10.89 -18.32 -9.77
C LEU A 95 -10.31 -19.68 -9.34
N GLY A 96 -11.18 -20.62 -8.99
CA GLY A 96 -10.82 -21.97 -8.57
C GLY A 96 -9.76 -21.99 -7.46
N HIS A 97 -8.74 -22.84 -7.64
CA HIS A 97 -7.61 -23.02 -6.72
C HIS A 97 -6.49 -21.96 -6.84
N THR A 98 -6.66 -20.91 -7.64
CA THR A 98 -5.56 -20.00 -8.03
C THR A 98 -4.84 -19.33 -6.85
N VAL A 99 -5.54 -19.07 -5.74
CA VAL A 99 -4.91 -18.48 -4.54
C VAL A 99 -3.96 -19.46 -3.84
N LEU A 100 -4.23 -20.78 -3.88
CA LEU A 100 -3.32 -21.79 -3.34
C LEU A 100 -2.05 -21.91 -4.18
N ASP A 101 -2.17 -21.79 -5.50
CA ASP A 101 -1.01 -21.80 -6.37
C ASP A 101 -0.21 -20.50 -6.24
N LEU A 102 -0.90 -19.37 -6.05
CA LEU A 102 -0.27 -18.10 -5.69
C LEU A 102 0.52 -18.20 -4.37
N GLU A 103 0.00 -18.90 -3.35
CA GLU A 103 0.73 -19.17 -2.11
C GLU A 103 2.05 -19.89 -2.39
N LYS A 104 2.01 -20.96 -3.18
CA LYS A 104 3.20 -21.74 -3.54
C LYS A 104 4.21 -20.90 -4.32
N ASP A 105 3.76 -20.15 -5.32
CA ASP A 105 4.62 -19.35 -6.19
C ASP A 105 5.33 -18.24 -5.41
N VAL A 106 4.57 -17.50 -4.59
CA VAL A 106 5.11 -16.40 -3.77
C VAL A 106 6.10 -16.94 -2.74
N ARG A 107 5.76 -18.06 -2.10
CA ARG A 107 6.67 -18.74 -1.16
C ARG A 107 7.94 -19.22 -1.83
N ALA A 108 7.83 -19.84 -3.00
CA ALA A 108 8.99 -20.33 -3.74
C ALA A 108 9.92 -19.17 -4.13
N SER A 109 9.36 -18.08 -4.67
CA SER A 109 10.11 -16.89 -5.06
C SER A 109 10.82 -16.23 -3.87
N LEU A 110 10.11 -16.01 -2.76
CA LEU A 110 10.68 -15.40 -1.56
C LEU A 110 11.74 -16.29 -0.90
N ASN A 111 11.57 -17.61 -0.91
CA ASN A 111 12.57 -18.53 -0.37
C ASN A 111 13.84 -18.55 -1.23
N ASP A 112 13.72 -18.54 -2.56
CA ASP A 112 14.88 -18.42 -3.46
C ASP A 112 15.61 -17.08 -3.25
N ALA A 113 14.85 -15.99 -3.14
CA ALA A 113 15.39 -14.67 -2.85
C ALA A 113 16.10 -14.62 -1.49
N GLU A 114 15.51 -15.22 -0.44
CA GLU A 114 16.12 -15.31 0.89
C GLU A 114 17.43 -16.09 0.86
N LEU A 115 17.49 -17.23 0.17
CA LEU A 115 18.74 -18.02 0.05
C LEU A 115 19.87 -17.19 -0.59
N LYS A 116 19.54 -16.40 -1.60
CA LYS A 116 20.50 -15.53 -2.30
C LYS A 116 20.90 -14.32 -1.47
N ALA A 117 19.96 -13.69 -0.77
CA ALA A 117 20.24 -12.60 0.17
C ALA A 117 21.15 -13.06 1.32
N ASN A 118 20.87 -14.24 1.87
CA ASN A 118 21.58 -14.85 3.00
C ASN A 118 23.05 -15.12 2.66
N ALA A 119 23.35 -15.51 1.42
CA ALA A 119 24.73 -15.67 0.96
C ALA A 119 25.57 -14.37 1.06
N GLY A 120 24.90 -13.21 1.05
CA GLY A 120 25.48 -11.88 1.29
C GLY A 120 25.35 -11.37 2.72
N GLY A 121 24.85 -12.19 3.66
CA GLY A 121 24.65 -11.83 5.07
C GLY A 121 23.42 -10.95 5.35
N SER A 122 22.46 -10.90 4.43
CA SER A 122 21.19 -10.19 4.60
C SER A 122 20.00 -11.15 4.62
N HIS A 123 18.97 -10.82 5.40
CA HIS A 123 17.72 -11.56 5.51
C HIS A 123 16.55 -10.68 5.06
N ILE A 124 15.60 -11.27 4.33
CA ILE A 124 14.40 -10.62 3.82
C ILE A 124 13.28 -10.74 4.85
N VAL A 125 12.69 -9.60 5.24
CA VAL A 125 11.62 -9.53 6.24
C VAL A 125 10.40 -8.79 5.71
N MET A 126 9.25 -9.47 5.68
CA MET A 126 7.96 -8.88 5.35
C MET A 126 7.29 -8.36 6.63
N ILE A 127 7.41 -7.06 6.89
CA ILE A 127 6.84 -6.40 8.07
C ILE A 127 6.41 -4.99 7.67
N GLY A 128 5.49 -4.33 8.39
CA GLY A 128 5.04 -2.98 8.03
C GLY A 128 6.08 -1.88 8.31
N ILE A 129 6.68 -1.89 9.50
CA ILE A 129 7.84 -1.05 9.84
C ILE A 129 8.85 -1.96 10.51
N LEU A 130 10.12 -1.86 10.11
CA LEU A 130 11.19 -2.58 10.76
C LEU A 130 11.41 -2.01 12.20
N PRO A 131 11.09 -2.78 13.26
CA PRO A 131 11.09 -2.26 14.64
C PRO A 131 12.48 -1.85 15.15
N THR A 132 13.55 -2.38 14.53
CA THR A 132 14.96 -2.09 14.84
C THR A 132 15.51 -0.89 14.05
N LEU A 133 14.70 -0.27 13.18
CA LEU A 133 15.07 0.97 12.51
C LEU A 133 15.19 2.11 13.54
N MET A 134 16.28 2.88 13.45
CA MET A 134 16.65 3.94 14.39
C MET A 134 17.10 5.19 13.60
N PRO A 135 17.10 6.40 14.19
CA PRO A 135 17.45 7.62 13.46
C PRO A 135 18.83 7.57 12.77
N LYS A 136 19.81 6.90 13.39
CA LYS A 136 21.15 6.70 12.81
C LYS A 136 21.16 5.93 11.49
N HIS A 137 20.13 5.11 11.24
CA HIS A 137 19.99 4.36 9.99
C HIS A 137 19.43 5.23 8.86
N LEU A 138 18.87 6.41 9.17
CA LEU A 138 18.26 7.33 8.21
C LEU A 138 19.10 8.59 7.97
N SER A 139 20.32 8.66 8.50
CA SER A 139 21.20 9.83 8.34
C SER A 139 22.04 9.77 7.08
N GLU A 140 22.64 8.63 6.77
CA GLU A 140 23.59 8.46 5.65
C GLU A 140 23.38 7.11 4.98
N GLY A 141 23.55 7.05 3.65
CA GLY A 141 23.46 5.80 2.88
C GLY A 141 22.10 5.10 2.91
N TRP A 142 21.06 5.79 3.41
CA TRP A 142 19.73 5.23 3.61
C TRP A 142 18.91 5.14 2.32
N MET A 143 19.21 5.95 1.30
CA MET A 143 18.43 6.06 0.07
C MET A 143 19.06 5.22 -1.04
N SER A 144 18.22 4.50 -1.78
CA SER A 144 18.63 3.78 -2.99
C SER A 144 19.21 4.73 -4.04
N GLU A 145 20.16 4.23 -4.83
CA GLU A 145 20.77 4.97 -5.94
C GLU A 145 19.75 5.18 -7.08
N SER A 146 18.95 6.25 -7.00
CA SER A 146 17.97 6.62 -8.03
C SER A 146 17.85 8.14 -8.20
N ILE A 147 17.82 8.57 -9.46
CA ILE A 147 17.58 9.98 -9.83
C ILE A 147 16.16 10.38 -9.41
N ARG A 148 15.19 9.48 -9.54
CA ARG A 148 13.79 9.70 -9.15
C ARG A 148 13.66 9.99 -7.66
N TYR A 149 14.28 9.18 -6.80
CA TYR A 149 14.17 9.38 -5.36
C TYR A 149 14.85 10.66 -4.89
N THR A 150 16.02 10.98 -5.45
CA THR A 150 16.68 12.27 -5.22
C THR A 150 15.77 13.45 -5.63
N ALA A 151 15.20 13.39 -6.84
CA ALA A 151 14.30 14.43 -7.33
C ALA A 151 13.02 14.57 -6.48
N LEU A 152 12.48 13.48 -5.96
CA LEU A 152 11.32 13.49 -5.05
C LEU A 152 11.66 14.14 -3.71
N ASN A 153 12.79 13.76 -3.11
CA ASN A 153 13.29 14.38 -1.88
C ASN A 153 13.39 15.91 -2.06
N ASP A 154 14.13 16.34 -3.08
CA ASP A 154 14.37 17.76 -3.33
C ASP A 154 13.05 18.50 -3.61
N SER A 155 12.16 17.92 -4.42
CA SER A 155 10.87 18.55 -4.76
C SER A 155 9.92 18.68 -3.58
N ILE A 156 9.94 17.74 -2.62
CA ILE A 156 9.12 17.81 -1.41
C ILE A 156 9.64 18.91 -0.50
N PHE A 157 10.96 18.98 -0.29
CA PHE A 157 11.58 20.00 0.57
C PHE A 157 11.52 21.39 -0.06
N ASP A 158 11.71 21.53 -1.37
CA ASP A 158 11.52 22.78 -2.10
C ASP A 158 10.08 23.30 -1.98
N ALA A 159 9.09 22.39 -2.03
CA ALA A 159 7.69 22.76 -1.90
C ALA A 159 7.30 23.16 -0.46
N ARG A 160 7.91 22.49 0.53
CA ARG A 160 7.66 22.73 1.95
C ARG A 160 8.37 23.97 2.47
N GLY A 161 9.66 24.12 2.15
CA GLY A 161 10.53 25.23 2.56
C GLY A 161 11.19 25.08 3.94
N GLU A 162 11.03 23.94 4.62
CA GLU A 162 11.56 23.68 5.96
C GLU A 162 11.67 22.16 6.22
N ASP A 163 12.31 21.77 7.33
CA ASP A 163 12.33 20.39 7.81
C ASP A 163 10.91 19.86 8.10
N ILE A 164 10.75 18.53 8.02
CA ILE A 164 9.47 17.87 8.24
C ILE A 164 9.33 17.47 9.71
N PRO A 165 8.37 18.05 10.47
CA PRO A 165 8.08 17.59 11.81
C PRO A 165 7.35 16.24 11.75
N ILE A 166 7.89 15.24 12.44
CA ILE A 166 7.26 13.94 12.68
C ILE A 166 6.77 13.91 14.12
N ASN A 167 5.47 14.05 14.33
CA ASN A 167 4.80 14.02 15.63
C ASN A 167 3.72 12.95 15.62
N ILE A 168 4.01 11.79 16.20
CA ILE A 168 3.10 10.65 16.22
C ILE A 168 2.71 10.35 17.66
N SER A 169 1.40 10.32 17.91
CA SER A 169 0.88 9.93 19.22
C SER A 169 0.94 8.42 19.42
N GLY A 170 0.70 7.97 20.64
CA GLY A 170 0.66 6.55 20.97
C GLY A 170 0.98 6.35 22.45
N PRO A 171 1.12 5.09 22.90
CA PRO A 171 1.58 4.77 24.24
C PRO A 171 2.91 5.45 24.58
N GLU A 172 3.82 5.57 23.62
CA GLU A 172 5.14 6.18 23.76
C GLU A 172 5.33 7.25 22.66
N PRO A 173 4.71 8.43 22.80
CA PRO A 173 4.65 9.42 21.72
C PRO A 173 6.04 9.84 21.22
N LEU A 174 6.15 10.08 19.91
CA LEU A 174 7.37 10.47 19.23
C LEU A 174 7.25 11.90 18.70
N SER A 175 8.30 12.70 18.90
CA SER A 175 8.49 13.99 18.26
C SER A 175 9.91 14.07 17.70
N TRP A 176 10.03 14.31 16.40
CA TRP A 176 11.29 14.33 15.68
C TRP A 176 11.23 15.27 14.47
N GLN A 177 12.39 15.64 13.92
CA GLN A 177 12.52 16.51 12.75
C GLN A 177 13.29 15.77 11.66
N ALA A 178 12.67 15.60 10.49
CA ALA A 178 13.26 14.96 9.35
C ALA A 178 13.84 16.00 8.38
N ALA A 179 15.14 15.92 8.13
CA ALA A 179 15.84 16.75 7.13
C ALA A 179 15.75 16.18 5.71
N THR A 180 15.17 14.99 5.55
CA THR A 180 14.92 14.32 4.27
C THR A 180 13.63 13.53 4.34
N ILE A 181 13.19 12.98 3.20
CA ILE A 181 12.03 12.07 3.16
C ILE A 181 12.32 10.67 3.72
N ALA A 182 13.51 10.43 4.31
CA ALA A 182 13.94 9.12 4.81
C ALA A 182 12.92 8.31 5.61
N PRO A 183 12.09 8.89 6.51
CA PRO A 183 11.12 8.11 7.27
C PRO A 183 10.03 7.48 6.41
N GLU A 184 9.81 7.97 5.19
CA GLU A 184 8.90 7.36 4.24
C GLU A 184 9.33 5.92 3.93
N SER A 185 10.63 5.69 3.75
CA SER A 185 11.20 4.36 3.48
C SER A 185 11.03 3.35 4.63
N ALA A 186 10.59 3.78 5.81
CA ALA A 186 10.24 2.85 6.88
C ALA A 186 8.94 2.09 6.59
N CYS A 187 8.12 2.57 5.65
CA CYS A 187 6.74 2.13 5.46
C CYS A 187 6.63 1.08 4.36
N THR A 188 6.83 -0.19 4.69
CA THR A 188 6.69 -1.30 3.74
C THR A 188 5.26 -1.83 3.65
N SER A 189 4.75 -2.02 2.44
CA SER A 189 3.36 -2.35 2.16
C SER A 189 3.15 -3.65 1.40
N MET A 190 1.92 -4.17 1.50
CA MET A 190 1.36 -5.12 0.55
C MET A 190 0.31 -4.36 -0.26
N GLN A 191 0.47 -4.33 -1.58
CA GLN A 191 -0.45 -3.63 -2.48
C GLN A 191 -1.24 -4.64 -3.29
N LEU A 192 -2.55 -4.44 -3.40
CA LEU A 192 -3.47 -5.31 -4.13
C LEU A 192 -4.07 -4.58 -5.32
N HIS A 193 -4.02 -5.20 -6.50
CA HIS A 193 -4.57 -4.62 -7.73
C HIS A 193 -5.79 -5.40 -8.18
N LEU A 194 -6.82 -4.69 -8.62
CA LEU A 194 -7.94 -5.27 -9.37
C LEU A 194 -8.06 -4.52 -10.70
N GLN A 195 -8.05 -5.24 -11.81
CA GLN A 195 -8.42 -4.67 -13.11
C GLN A 195 -9.95 -4.46 -13.15
N VAL A 196 -10.40 -3.24 -13.48
CA VAL A 196 -11.82 -2.87 -13.43
C VAL A 196 -12.24 -2.19 -14.73
N ALA A 197 -13.47 -2.47 -15.19
CA ALA A 197 -14.05 -1.73 -16.31
C ALA A 197 -14.33 -0.27 -15.91
N PRO A 198 -14.20 0.71 -16.84
CA PRO A 198 -14.52 2.11 -16.57
C PRO A 198 -15.86 2.35 -15.86
N GLU A 199 -16.91 1.66 -16.29
CA GLU A 199 -18.28 1.77 -15.78
C GLU A 199 -18.45 1.25 -14.35
N ASP A 200 -17.65 0.26 -13.95
CA ASP A 200 -17.72 -0.39 -12.63
C ASP A 200 -16.74 0.23 -11.62
N PHE A 201 -15.88 1.14 -12.09
CA PHE A 201 -14.76 1.66 -11.29
C PHE A 201 -15.23 2.36 -10.02
N ALA A 202 -16.27 3.19 -10.11
CA ALA A 202 -16.76 3.97 -8.97
C ALA A 202 -17.30 3.06 -7.85
N ALA A 203 -18.04 2.01 -8.20
CA ALA A 203 -18.58 1.06 -7.23
C ALA A 203 -17.46 0.29 -6.52
N ASN A 204 -16.45 -0.17 -7.26
CA ASN A 204 -15.29 -0.86 -6.70
C ASN A 204 -14.47 0.08 -5.80
N TRP A 205 -14.19 1.31 -6.24
CA TRP A 205 -13.41 2.25 -5.43
C TRP A 205 -14.16 2.65 -4.14
N ASN A 206 -15.47 2.93 -4.21
CA ASN A 206 -16.27 3.27 -3.04
C ASN A 206 -16.36 2.09 -2.05
N ALA A 207 -16.51 0.87 -2.54
CA ALA A 207 -16.44 -0.34 -1.71
C ALA A 207 -15.08 -0.48 -1.01
N ALA A 208 -13.97 -0.31 -1.74
CA ALA A 208 -12.62 -0.38 -1.18
C ALA A 208 -12.36 0.72 -0.13
N GLN A 209 -12.92 1.91 -0.31
CA GLN A 209 -12.84 2.99 0.67
C GLN A 209 -13.64 2.72 1.94
N ALA A 210 -14.85 2.16 1.82
CA ALA A 210 -15.63 1.73 2.98
C ALA A 210 -14.94 0.59 3.75
N LEU A 211 -14.22 -0.27 3.03
CA LEU A 211 -13.50 -1.42 3.58
C LEU A 211 -12.14 -1.07 4.21
N ALA A 212 -11.57 0.09 3.89
CA ALA A 212 -10.21 0.46 4.31
C ALA A 212 -9.99 0.35 5.83
N GLY A 213 -10.96 0.75 6.65
CA GLY A 213 -10.89 0.60 8.12
C GLY A 213 -10.84 -0.85 8.58
N PRO A 214 -11.89 -1.66 8.35
CA PRO A 214 -11.90 -3.08 8.75
C PRO A 214 -10.69 -3.87 8.25
N GLN A 215 -10.28 -3.63 6.99
CA GLN A 215 -9.10 -4.27 6.39
C GLN A 215 -7.83 -3.89 7.14
N LEU A 216 -7.61 -2.61 7.42
CA LEU A 216 -6.42 -2.13 8.13
C LEU A 216 -6.35 -2.68 9.56
N ALA A 217 -7.47 -2.71 10.27
CA ALA A 217 -7.52 -3.19 11.65
C ALA A 217 -7.10 -4.66 11.77
N LEU A 218 -7.58 -5.52 10.87
CA LEU A 218 -7.20 -6.93 10.80
C LEU A 218 -5.75 -7.13 10.33
N GLY A 219 -5.26 -6.24 9.46
CA GLY A 219 -3.95 -6.32 8.84
C GLY A 219 -2.82 -5.61 9.58
N ALA A 220 -3.10 -4.83 10.63
CA ALA A 220 -2.10 -3.98 11.28
C ALA A 220 -0.86 -4.77 11.74
N ASN A 221 0.32 -4.23 11.44
CA ASN A 221 1.62 -4.90 11.56
C ASN A 221 2.80 -3.91 11.69
N SER A 222 2.56 -2.67 12.13
CA SER A 222 3.62 -1.67 12.30
C SER A 222 3.52 -0.85 13.62
N PRO A 223 3.58 -1.48 14.80
CA PRO A 223 3.39 -0.80 16.08
C PRO A 223 4.61 0.00 16.58
N TYR A 224 5.80 -0.28 16.06
CA TYR A 224 7.05 0.34 16.52
C TYR A 224 7.72 1.19 15.44
N PHE A 225 8.21 2.37 15.82
CA PHE A 225 9.11 3.18 15.00
C PHE A 225 10.14 3.88 15.90
N PHE A 226 11.43 3.80 15.55
CA PHE A 226 12.54 4.26 16.40
C PHE A 226 12.54 3.67 17.82
N GLY A 227 11.97 2.48 17.96
CA GLY A 227 11.82 1.77 19.23
C GLY A 227 10.66 2.25 20.12
N HIS A 228 9.86 3.22 19.68
CA HIS A 228 8.67 3.72 20.38
C HIS A 228 7.43 2.90 20.00
N GLU A 229 6.65 2.46 20.99
CA GLU A 229 5.30 1.91 20.79
C GLU A 229 4.33 3.07 20.44
N LEU A 230 3.84 3.09 19.19
CA LEU A 230 3.02 4.18 18.64
C LEU A 230 1.60 3.70 18.29
N TRP A 231 1.16 3.88 17.05
CA TRP A 231 -0.13 3.36 16.59
C TRP A 231 0.03 1.90 16.19
N SER A 232 -1.06 1.11 16.27
CA SER A 232 -1.03 -0.29 15.78
C SER A 232 -0.57 -0.38 14.33
N GLU A 233 -0.92 0.62 13.53
CA GLU A 233 -0.43 0.82 12.17
C GLU A 233 0.17 2.23 11.98
N THR A 234 1.35 2.43 12.56
CA THR A 234 2.11 3.69 12.49
C THR A 234 2.41 4.17 11.08
N ARG A 235 2.51 3.28 10.07
CA ARG A 235 2.76 3.67 8.67
C ARG A 235 1.79 4.74 8.18
N ILE A 236 0.52 4.70 8.60
CA ILE A 236 -0.50 5.64 8.10
C ILE A 236 -0.12 7.09 8.44
N GLU A 237 0.28 7.34 9.69
CA GLU A 237 0.66 8.68 10.14
C GLU A 237 2.08 9.03 9.70
N LEU A 238 3.01 8.06 9.76
CA LEU A 238 4.41 8.27 9.37
C LEU A 238 4.53 8.64 7.89
N PHE A 239 3.87 7.90 7.00
CA PHE A 239 3.86 8.18 5.56
C PHE A 239 3.20 9.53 5.26
N ALA A 240 2.09 9.84 5.95
CA ALA A 240 1.37 11.11 5.83
C ALA A 240 2.24 12.32 6.16
N GLN A 241 3.04 12.24 7.23
CA GLN A 241 3.89 13.35 7.66
C GLN A 241 5.19 13.42 6.87
N SER A 242 5.87 12.29 6.63
CA SER A 242 7.18 12.22 5.95
C SER A 242 7.20 12.69 4.50
N THR A 243 6.03 12.83 3.88
CA THR A 243 5.88 13.35 2.51
C THR A 243 5.02 14.62 2.42
N ASP A 244 4.75 15.27 3.56
CA ASP A 244 3.86 16.43 3.61
C ASP A 244 4.55 17.70 3.11
N THR A 245 4.20 18.10 1.89
CA THR A 245 4.70 19.32 1.25
C THR A 245 4.13 20.61 1.84
N ARG A 246 3.23 20.54 2.84
CA ARG A 246 2.54 21.71 3.39
C ARG A 246 3.24 22.23 4.65
N PRO A 247 3.71 23.49 4.68
CA PRO A 247 4.01 24.15 5.95
C PRO A 247 2.72 24.40 6.76
N GLU A 248 2.86 24.79 8.02
CA GLU A 248 1.74 24.87 8.98
C GLU A 248 0.62 25.83 8.54
N GLU A 249 0.98 26.92 7.84
CA GLU A 249 0.01 27.88 7.31
C GLU A 249 -0.90 27.24 6.26
N LEU A 250 -0.35 26.40 5.39
CA LEU A 250 -1.15 25.70 4.37
C LEU A 250 -2.02 24.61 4.99
N LYS A 251 -1.55 23.94 6.05
CA LYS A 251 -2.38 23.01 6.82
C LYS A 251 -3.57 23.73 7.46
N THR A 252 -3.31 24.87 8.10
CA THR A 252 -4.32 25.74 8.72
C THR A 252 -5.35 26.25 7.70
N GLN A 253 -4.92 26.54 6.46
CA GLN A 253 -5.81 26.95 5.37
C GLN A 253 -6.64 25.79 4.76
N GLY A 254 -6.44 24.56 5.21
CA GLY A 254 -7.16 23.39 4.69
C GLY A 254 -6.64 22.92 3.32
N VAL A 255 -5.39 23.24 2.95
CA VAL A 255 -4.75 22.62 1.79
C VAL A 255 -4.66 21.12 2.03
N ARG A 256 -5.02 20.29 1.04
CA ARG A 256 -5.09 18.84 1.20
C ARG A 256 -3.70 18.22 1.30
N PRO A 257 -3.49 17.21 2.16
CA PRO A 257 -2.25 16.44 2.17
C PRO A 257 -2.12 15.63 0.87
N ARG A 258 -0.89 15.35 0.46
CA ARG A 258 -0.61 14.49 -0.70
C ARG A 258 -0.88 13.02 -0.41
N VAL A 259 -0.68 12.60 0.84
CA VAL A 259 -1.16 11.32 1.37
C VAL A 259 -2.61 11.49 1.74
N TRP A 260 -3.50 10.84 1.00
CA TRP A 260 -4.90 11.27 0.99
C TRP A 260 -5.90 10.12 0.99
N PHE A 261 -6.78 10.12 1.98
CA PHE A 261 -7.92 9.22 2.04
C PHE A 261 -9.01 9.60 1.02
N GLY A 262 -9.18 10.89 0.70
CA GLY A 262 -10.28 11.43 -0.10
C GLY A 262 -11.17 12.37 0.72
N GLU A 263 -12.22 12.91 0.09
CA GLU A 263 -13.20 13.81 0.77
C GLU A 263 -14.67 13.48 0.45
N ARG A 264 -14.94 12.52 -0.45
CA ARG A 264 -16.28 12.09 -0.85
C ARG A 264 -16.26 10.75 -1.60
N TRP A 265 -17.42 10.13 -1.67
CA TRP A 265 -17.69 9.04 -2.63
C TRP A 265 -17.61 9.57 -4.06
N ILE A 266 -17.16 8.73 -4.99
CA ILE A 266 -17.02 9.09 -6.41
C ILE A 266 -18.15 8.49 -7.25
N THR A 267 -18.38 9.06 -8.43
CA THR A 267 -19.27 8.51 -9.45
C THR A 267 -18.53 8.07 -10.70
N SER A 268 -17.26 8.45 -10.86
CA SER A 268 -16.39 8.00 -11.94
C SER A 268 -14.91 8.02 -11.54
N VAL A 269 -14.08 7.19 -12.17
CA VAL A 269 -12.61 7.26 -12.09
C VAL A 269 -12.06 8.65 -12.42
N VAL A 270 -12.75 9.40 -13.30
CA VAL A 270 -12.38 10.75 -13.71
C VAL A 270 -12.37 11.72 -12.52
N ASP A 271 -13.24 11.52 -11.53
CA ASP A 271 -13.29 12.36 -10.33
C ASP A 271 -11.93 12.38 -9.63
N LEU A 272 -11.28 11.22 -9.51
CA LEU A 272 -10.00 11.07 -8.83
C LEU A 272 -8.84 11.72 -9.59
N PHE A 273 -8.80 11.57 -10.93
CA PHE A 273 -7.79 12.24 -11.76
C PHE A 273 -7.99 13.75 -11.80
N LYS A 274 -9.24 14.24 -11.88
CA LYS A 274 -9.58 15.67 -11.77
C LYS A 274 -9.15 16.24 -10.44
N GLU A 275 -9.43 15.55 -9.34
CA GLU A 275 -8.97 15.94 -8.01
C GLU A 275 -7.44 16.02 -7.94
N ASN A 276 -6.74 15.03 -8.50
CA ASN A 276 -5.28 15.01 -8.47
C ASN A 276 -4.70 16.26 -9.16
N ILE A 277 -5.23 16.63 -10.32
CA ILE A 277 -4.80 17.79 -11.10
C ILE A 277 -5.23 19.11 -10.46
N ARG A 278 -6.39 19.13 -9.80
CA ARG A 278 -6.96 20.32 -9.16
C ARG A 278 -6.23 20.70 -7.88
N TYR A 279 -5.88 19.70 -7.05
CA TYR A 279 -5.42 19.95 -5.68
C TYR A 279 -3.91 19.85 -5.50
N PHE A 280 -3.22 19.04 -6.32
CA PHE A 280 -1.79 18.77 -6.10
C PHE A 280 -0.93 19.39 -7.19
N PRO A 281 0.02 20.26 -6.85
CA PRO A 281 1.10 20.63 -7.75
C PRO A 281 1.93 19.41 -8.17
N SER A 282 2.47 19.41 -9.39
CA SER A 282 3.39 18.35 -9.84
C SER A 282 4.74 18.49 -9.12
N LEU A 283 5.20 17.38 -8.53
CA LEU A 283 6.54 17.26 -7.95
C LEU A 283 7.58 17.02 -9.04
N LEU A 284 7.28 16.12 -9.98
CA LEU A 284 8.18 15.72 -11.06
C LEU A 284 7.58 16.10 -12.43
N PRO A 285 7.70 17.36 -12.88
CA PRO A 285 7.13 17.82 -14.14
C PRO A 285 7.99 17.42 -15.36
N GLU A 286 8.25 16.12 -15.53
CA GLU A 286 8.96 15.56 -16.69
C GLU A 286 8.02 15.46 -17.90
N LEU A 287 8.49 15.92 -19.07
CA LEU A 287 7.71 15.92 -20.30
C LEU A 287 8.13 14.76 -21.20
N SER A 288 7.16 13.98 -21.66
CA SER A 288 7.36 13.00 -22.74
C SER A 288 7.24 13.67 -24.11
N ASP A 289 7.70 12.99 -25.15
CA ASP A 289 7.56 13.44 -26.55
C ASP A 289 6.20 13.06 -27.16
N GLU A 290 5.39 12.24 -26.48
CA GLU A 290 4.08 11.77 -26.96
C GLU A 290 3.10 12.94 -27.18
N ASP A 291 2.40 12.96 -28.31
CA ASP A 291 1.17 13.75 -28.49
C ASP A 291 -0.05 12.83 -28.29
N PRO A 292 -0.70 12.87 -27.11
CA PRO A 292 -1.77 11.93 -26.79
C PRO A 292 -3.01 12.12 -27.67
N VAL A 293 -3.22 13.31 -28.25
CA VAL A 293 -4.32 13.56 -29.19
C VAL A 293 -4.05 12.88 -30.52
N ALA A 294 -2.82 12.99 -31.03
CA ALA A 294 -2.41 12.36 -32.27
C ALA A 294 -2.44 10.83 -32.18
N GLU A 295 -1.98 10.26 -31.06
CA GLU A 295 -2.06 8.83 -30.78
C GLU A 295 -3.51 8.31 -30.80
N LEU A 296 -4.40 8.99 -30.07
CA LEU A 296 -5.82 8.62 -30.04
C LEU A 296 -6.48 8.78 -31.42
N ALA A 297 -6.17 9.85 -32.16
CA ALA A 297 -6.69 10.07 -33.51
C ALA A 297 -6.22 9.01 -34.51
N ALA A 298 -5.03 8.45 -34.29
CA ALA A 298 -4.50 7.33 -35.07
C ALA A 298 -5.03 5.96 -34.61
N GLY A 299 -5.98 5.92 -33.67
CA GLY A 299 -6.59 4.69 -33.16
C GLY A 299 -5.71 3.89 -32.20
N ARG A 300 -4.63 4.48 -31.67
CA ARG A 300 -3.75 3.87 -30.68
C ARG A 300 -4.12 4.32 -29.27
N ALA A 301 -3.76 3.51 -28.28
CA ALA A 301 -3.92 3.87 -26.87
C ALA A 301 -2.72 4.71 -26.43
N PRO A 302 -2.88 6.01 -26.12
CA PRO A 302 -1.79 6.85 -25.63
C PRO A 302 -1.29 6.38 -24.27
N GLN A 303 0.00 6.55 -24.01
CA GLN A 303 0.63 6.22 -22.73
C GLN A 303 0.20 7.17 -21.61
N LEU A 304 -0.10 8.43 -21.93
CA LEU A 304 -0.52 9.45 -20.96
C LEU A 304 0.52 9.65 -19.83
N SER A 305 1.80 9.69 -20.19
CA SER A 305 2.94 9.70 -19.26
C SER A 305 2.83 10.81 -18.20
N GLU A 306 2.42 12.03 -18.57
CA GLU A 306 2.28 13.12 -17.58
C GLU A 306 1.14 12.85 -16.58
N LEU A 307 0.05 12.22 -17.01
CA LEU A 307 -1.05 11.83 -16.13
C LEU A 307 -0.61 10.74 -15.14
N ARG A 308 0.09 9.71 -15.65
CA ARG A 308 0.61 8.59 -14.86
C ARG A 308 1.66 9.05 -13.86
N LEU A 309 2.64 9.84 -14.29
CA LEU A 309 3.67 10.38 -13.41
C LEU A 309 3.08 11.29 -12.33
N HIS A 310 2.13 12.16 -12.67
CA HIS A 310 1.45 13.00 -11.67
C HIS A 310 0.71 12.13 -10.65
N ASN A 311 -0.06 11.15 -11.11
CA ASN A 311 -0.80 10.21 -10.27
C ASN A 311 0.13 9.38 -9.36
N GLY A 312 1.31 8.99 -9.86
CA GLY A 312 2.35 8.27 -9.12
C GLY A 312 3.00 9.10 -8.00
N THR A 313 2.75 10.41 -7.96
CA THR A 313 3.21 11.31 -6.87
C THR A 313 2.06 11.82 -6.01
N VAL A 314 0.87 11.21 -6.10
CA VAL A 314 -0.25 11.45 -5.18
C VAL A 314 -0.56 10.15 -4.47
N TYR A 315 -0.35 10.12 -3.17
CA TYR A 315 -0.29 8.88 -2.40
C TYR A 315 -1.65 8.57 -1.75
N ARG A 316 -2.60 8.13 -2.58
CA ARG A 316 -3.93 7.71 -2.10
C ARG A 316 -3.89 6.29 -1.57
N TRP A 317 -4.60 6.00 -0.49
CA TRP A 317 -4.71 4.64 0.05
C TRP A 317 -5.43 3.66 -0.88
N ASN A 318 -6.39 4.15 -1.68
CA ASN A 318 -6.93 3.45 -2.85
C ASN A 318 -6.72 4.32 -4.09
N ARG A 319 -5.85 3.88 -5.00
CA ARG A 319 -5.36 4.67 -6.13
C ARG A 319 -5.97 4.18 -7.45
N PRO A 320 -6.43 5.10 -8.33
CA PRO A 320 -6.76 4.74 -9.70
C PRO A 320 -5.47 4.63 -10.52
N VAL A 321 -5.38 3.57 -11.31
CA VAL A 321 -4.24 3.35 -12.20
C VAL A 321 -4.77 3.25 -13.62
N TYR A 322 -4.21 4.06 -14.52
CA TYR A 322 -4.32 3.90 -15.96
C TYR A 322 -2.98 3.41 -16.48
N ASP A 323 -3.01 2.39 -17.34
CA ASP A 323 -1.81 1.88 -17.99
C ASP A 323 -2.17 1.21 -19.32
N VAL A 324 -1.16 0.97 -20.17
CA VAL A 324 -1.30 0.36 -21.49
C VAL A 324 -0.44 -0.90 -21.56
N THR A 325 -1.08 -2.05 -21.81
CA THR A 325 -0.38 -3.33 -21.96
C THR A 325 -0.39 -3.77 -23.41
N GLU A 326 0.75 -4.25 -23.90
CA GLU A 326 0.85 -4.86 -25.23
C GLU A 326 0.20 -6.25 -25.24
N ILE A 327 -0.87 -6.41 -26.03
CA ILE A 327 -1.56 -7.69 -26.22
C ILE A 327 -1.59 -8.01 -27.71
N ALA A 328 -0.86 -9.06 -28.10
CA ALA A 328 -0.70 -9.47 -29.50
C ALA A 328 -0.16 -8.34 -30.42
N GLY A 329 0.78 -7.54 -29.92
CA GLY A 329 1.38 -6.41 -30.64
C GLY A 329 0.45 -5.20 -30.80
N THR A 330 -0.61 -5.13 -30.00
CA THR A 330 -1.49 -3.96 -29.91
C THR A 330 -1.55 -3.48 -28.45
N GLY A 331 -1.18 -2.22 -28.22
CA GLY A 331 -1.38 -1.56 -26.93
C GLY A 331 -2.85 -1.46 -26.56
N ARG A 332 -3.21 -2.02 -25.40
CA ARG A 332 -4.57 -1.98 -24.85
C ARG A 332 -4.58 -1.21 -23.53
N PRO A 333 -5.43 -0.17 -23.40
CA PRO A 333 -5.56 0.55 -22.16
C PRO A 333 -6.35 -0.29 -21.16
N HIS A 334 -5.97 -0.21 -19.89
CA HIS A 334 -6.71 -0.84 -18.80
C HIS A 334 -6.73 0.08 -17.59
N LEU A 335 -7.72 -0.14 -16.73
CA LEU A 335 -7.81 0.52 -15.43
C LEU A 335 -7.59 -0.48 -14.31
N ARG A 336 -6.89 -0.06 -13.27
CA ARG A 336 -6.77 -0.83 -12.03
C ARG A 336 -7.17 0.02 -10.83
N LEU A 337 -7.86 -0.61 -9.89
CA LEU A 337 -7.97 -0.15 -8.52
C LEU A 337 -6.78 -0.75 -7.76
N GLU A 338 -5.92 0.08 -7.23
CA GLU A 338 -4.79 -0.33 -6.40
C GLU A 338 -5.07 0.02 -4.93
N ASN A 339 -5.21 -1.01 -4.10
CA ASN A 339 -5.36 -0.91 -2.65
C ASN A 339 -3.99 -0.98 -1.98
N ARG A 340 -3.63 0.09 -1.28
CA ARG A 340 -2.30 0.31 -0.66
C ARG A 340 -2.37 0.39 0.87
N VAL A 341 -3.49 -0.05 1.43
CA VAL A 341 -3.81 0.11 2.86
C VAL A 341 -2.95 -0.82 3.74
N LEU A 342 -2.72 -2.05 3.26
CA LEU A 342 -2.15 -3.12 4.07
C LEU A 342 -0.62 -2.97 4.24
N PRO A 343 -0.07 -3.32 5.42
CA PRO A 343 1.36 -3.52 5.58
C PRO A 343 1.81 -4.83 4.93
N ALA A 344 3.10 -4.96 4.65
CA ALA A 344 3.69 -6.24 4.30
C ALA A 344 3.63 -7.23 5.48
N GLY A 345 3.55 -8.54 5.19
CA GLY A 345 3.57 -9.62 6.18
C GLY A 345 2.25 -9.83 6.94
N PRO A 346 2.27 -10.53 8.10
CA PRO A 346 3.43 -11.19 8.71
C PRO A 346 3.93 -12.46 8.04
N SER A 347 3.08 -13.13 7.27
CA SER A 347 3.41 -14.35 6.53
C SER A 347 2.74 -14.30 5.16
N VAL A 348 3.12 -15.17 4.23
CA VAL A 348 2.44 -15.25 2.93
C VAL A 348 0.99 -15.69 3.11
N VAL A 349 0.72 -16.62 4.02
CA VAL A 349 -0.66 -17.06 4.31
C VAL A 349 -1.52 -15.92 4.88
N ASP A 350 -0.96 -15.04 5.73
CA ASP A 350 -1.67 -13.87 6.25
C ASP A 350 -1.95 -12.82 5.15
N MET A 351 -0.97 -12.56 4.28
CA MET A 351 -1.15 -11.66 3.14
C MET A 351 -2.20 -12.19 2.14
N LEU A 352 -2.20 -13.48 1.85
CA LEU A 352 -3.21 -14.10 0.99
C LEU A 352 -4.59 -14.18 1.65
N ALA A 353 -4.65 -14.33 2.97
CA ALA A 353 -5.89 -14.18 3.72
C ALA A 353 -6.44 -12.75 3.61
N ASN A 354 -5.58 -11.73 3.71
CA ASN A 354 -5.99 -10.34 3.49
C ASN A 354 -6.50 -10.12 2.06
N SER A 355 -5.82 -10.70 1.07
CA SER A 355 -6.21 -10.67 -0.34
C SER A 355 -7.59 -11.30 -0.58
N ALA A 356 -7.81 -12.52 -0.10
CA ALA A 356 -9.08 -13.23 -0.21
C ALA A 356 -10.23 -12.45 0.44
N PHE A 357 -9.99 -11.91 1.65
CA PHE A 357 -10.97 -11.07 2.35
C PHE A 357 -11.32 -9.82 1.56
N TYR A 358 -10.30 -9.10 1.07
CA TYR A 358 -10.48 -7.88 0.30
C TYR A 358 -11.27 -8.13 -0.98
N TYR A 359 -10.84 -9.07 -1.83
CA TYR A 359 -11.51 -9.32 -3.11
C TYR A 359 -12.91 -9.91 -2.94
N GLY A 360 -13.12 -10.78 -1.95
CA GLY A 360 -14.44 -11.30 -1.61
C GLY A 360 -15.40 -10.17 -1.25
N LEU A 361 -15.02 -9.31 -0.30
CA LEU A 361 -15.86 -8.17 0.10
C LEU A 361 -16.09 -7.19 -1.03
N LEU A 362 -15.03 -6.87 -1.77
CA LEU A 362 -15.10 -5.93 -2.88
C LEU A 362 -16.16 -6.38 -3.89
N ARG A 363 -16.14 -7.66 -4.28
CA ARG A 363 -17.12 -8.27 -5.19
C ARG A 363 -18.55 -8.14 -4.65
N THR A 364 -18.77 -8.46 -3.37
CA THR A 364 -20.10 -8.37 -2.73
C THR A 364 -20.61 -6.94 -2.64
N MET A 365 -19.76 -6.01 -2.21
CA MET A 365 -20.13 -4.62 -1.97
C MET A 365 -20.30 -3.81 -3.26
N SER A 366 -19.48 -4.07 -4.28
CA SER A 366 -19.56 -3.34 -5.55
C SER A 366 -20.81 -3.68 -6.35
N GLU A 367 -21.37 -4.88 -6.16
CA GLU A 367 -22.52 -5.41 -6.89
C GLU A 367 -23.82 -5.39 -6.08
N ALA A 368 -23.78 -4.88 -4.85
CA ALA A 368 -24.95 -4.81 -4.00
C ALA A 368 -26.00 -3.85 -4.56
N GLU A 369 -27.26 -4.28 -4.61
CA GLU A 369 -28.40 -3.44 -5.03
C GLU A 369 -28.53 -2.18 -4.16
N GLN A 370 -28.20 -2.31 -2.87
CA GLN A 370 -28.09 -1.20 -1.92
C GLN A 370 -26.64 -1.06 -1.47
N PRO A 371 -25.84 -0.23 -2.14
CA PRO A 371 -24.42 -0.09 -1.81
C PRO A 371 -24.21 0.47 -0.41
N VAL A 372 -23.18 0.00 0.31
CA VAL A 372 -22.89 0.43 1.68
C VAL A 372 -22.70 1.95 1.79
N TRP A 373 -22.09 2.58 0.78
CA TRP A 373 -21.79 4.01 0.75
C TRP A 373 -23.02 4.88 0.50
N SER A 374 -24.18 4.28 0.23
CA SER A 374 -25.47 5.00 0.24
C SER A 374 -25.97 5.29 1.67
N GLN A 375 -25.47 4.55 2.66
CA GLN A 375 -25.87 4.66 4.07
C GLN A 375 -24.70 4.99 5.00
N LEU A 376 -23.47 4.59 4.66
CA LEU A 376 -22.26 4.99 5.35
C LEU A 376 -21.82 6.35 4.83
N SER A 377 -21.69 7.34 5.73
CA SER A 377 -21.14 8.63 5.34
C SER A 377 -19.64 8.51 5.04
N PHE A 378 -19.13 9.31 4.10
CA PHE A 378 -17.70 9.32 3.80
C PHE A 378 -16.84 9.71 5.03
N PRO A 379 -17.24 10.70 5.86
CA PRO A 379 -16.54 10.99 7.12
C PRO A 379 -16.48 9.80 8.09
N ASP A 380 -17.53 8.98 8.17
CA ASP A 380 -17.52 7.78 9.03
C ASP A 380 -16.54 6.73 8.48
N ALA A 381 -16.48 6.54 7.16
CA ALA A 381 -15.49 5.66 6.54
C ALA A 381 -14.05 6.13 6.84
N GLN A 382 -13.79 7.44 6.76
CA GLN A 382 -12.51 8.02 7.13
C GLN A 382 -12.22 7.86 8.64
N HIS A 383 -13.23 8.05 9.49
CA HIS A 383 -13.11 7.86 10.92
C HIS A 383 -12.74 6.40 11.26
N ASN A 384 -13.44 5.44 10.65
CA ASN A 384 -13.14 4.01 10.80
C ASN A 384 -11.69 3.68 10.38
N PHE A 385 -11.22 4.26 9.27
CA PHE A 385 -9.84 4.09 8.81
C PHE A 385 -8.81 4.60 9.82
N LEU A 386 -9.00 5.82 10.35
CA LEU A 386 -8.08 6.38 11.35
C LEU A 386 -8.17 5.66 12.71
N ALA A 387 -9.36 5.21 13.10
CA ALA A 387 -9.56 4.40 14.31
C ALA A 387 -8.84 3.05 14.20
N ALA A 388 -8.94 2.40 13.03
CA ALA A 388 -8.22 1.17 12.70
C ALA A 388 -6.71 1.36 12.74
N ALA A 389 -6.20 2.44 12.14
CA ALA A 389 -4.77 2.73 12.14
C ALA A 389 -4.22 2.88 13.58
N ARG A 390 -4.94 3.61 14.42
CA ARG A 390 -4.55 3.86 15.82
C ARG A 390 -4.62 2.61 16.68
N ASN A 391 -5.79 1.96 16.68
CA ASN A 391 -6.14 0.95 17.69
C ASN A 391 -6.09 -0.49 17.16
N GLY A 392 -5.78 -0.68 15.88
CA GLY A 392 -5.69 -2.01 15.26
C GLY A 392 -6.99 -2.78 15.40
N ILE A 393 -6.88 -4.06 15.73
CA ILE A 393 -8.01 -4.99 15.86
C ILE A 393 -8.98 -4.64 17.00
N GLU A 394 -8.56 -3.80 17.95
CA GLU A 394 -9.39 -3.31 19.05
C GLU A 394 -10.16 -2.03 18.69
N ALA A 395 -10.05 -1.54 17.44
CA ALA A 395 -10.80 -0.39 16.99
C ALA A 395 -12.32 -0.63 17.01
N ARG A 396 -13.06 0.45 17.29
CA ARG A 396 -14.52 0.52 17.14
C ARG A 396 -14.85 1.24 15.83
N MET A 397 -15.89 0.77 15.15
CA MET A 397 -16.25 1.23 13.80
C MET A 397 -17.74 1.50 13.70
N HIS A 398 -18.10 2.54 12.96
CA HIS A 398 -19.47 2.80 12.56
C HIS A 398 -19.82 1.98 11.30
N TRP A 399 -20.91 1.22 11.35
CA TRP A 399 -21.40 0.45 10.21
C TRP A 399 -22.91 0.61 10.01
N PRO A 400 -23.40 0.76 8.75
CA PRO A 400 -24.82 0.93 8.48
C PRO A 400 -25.69 -0.19 9.06
N GLY A 401 -26.82 0.20 9.65
CA GLY A 401 -27.79 -0.71 10.27
C GLY A 401 -27.33 -1.36 11.58
N ALA A 402 -26.08 -1.17 12.00
CA ALA A 402 -25.52 -1.76 13.23
C ALA A 402 -25.00 -0.73 14.23
N GLY A 403 -24.81 0.52 13.80
CA GLY A 403 -24.29 1.57 14.68
C GLY A 403 -22.80 1.42 14.89
N GLU A 404 -22.33 1.57 16.13
CA GLU A 404 -20.92 1.38 16.48
C GLU A 404 -20.71 -0.01 17.09
N LEU A 405 -19.70 -0.73 16.59
CA LEU A 405 -19.34 -2.08 16.99
C LEU A 405 -17.82 -2.25 16.97
N SER A 406 -17.30 -3.26 17.69
CA SER A 406 -15.89 -3.61 17.58
C SER A 406 -15.56 -4.12 16.17
N THR A 407 -14.31 -3.96 15.75
CA THR A 407 -13.82 -4.55 14.49
C THR A 407 -14.10 -6.05 14.45
N ARG A 408 -13.90 -6.74 15.58
CA ARG A 408 -14.06 -8.19 15.70
C ARG A 408 -15.50 -8.62 15.45
N GLU A 409 -16.48 -7.95 16.08
CA GLU A 409 -17.91 -8.19 15.84
C GLU A 409 -18.30 -7.88 14.39
N LEU A 410 -17.85 -6.73 13.86
CA LEU A 410 -18.13 -6.35 12.48
C LEU A 410 -17.62 -7.40 11.48
N VAL A 411 -16.40 -7.88 11.68
CA VAL A 411 -15.78 -8.88 10.82
C VAL A 411 -16.51 -10.21 10.92
N LEU A 412 -16.68 -10.76 12.13
CA LEU A 412 -17.25 -12.09 12.32
C LEU A 412 -18.72 -12.16 11.89
N ASP A 413 -19.51 -11.14 12.21
CA ASP A 413 -20.96 -11.22 12.05
C ASP A 413 -21.44 -10.72 10.68
N LYS A 414 -20.65 -9.87 10.01
CA LYS A 414 -21.10 -9.19 8.77
C LYS A 414 -20.12 -9.37 7.62
N LEU A 415 -18.85 -9.01 7.81
CA LEU A 415 -17.93 -8.92 6.68
C LEU A 415 -17.43 -10.30 6.22
N LEU A 416 -17.16 -11.23 7.14
CA LEU A 416 -16.68 -12.56 6.79
C LEU A 416 -17.72 -13.35 5.96
N PRO A 417 -19.02 -13.40 6.34
CA PRO A 417 -20.05 -13.99 5.47
C PRO A 417 -20.11 -13.35 4.07
N MET A 418 -20.02 -12.01 4.00
CA MET A 418 -20.01 -11.30 2.72
C MET A 418 -18.76 -11.62 1.88
N ALA A 419 -17.61 -11.83 2.50
CA ALA A 419 -16.37 -12.23 1.82
C ALA A 419 -16.51 -13.63 1.22
N HIS A 420 -17.08 -14.59 1.97
CA HIS A 420 -17.36 -15.94 1.47
C HIS A 420 -18.27 -15.91 0.23
N GLU A 421 -19.36 -15.13 0.29
CA GLU A 421 -20.29 -14.97 -0.84
C GLU A 421 -19.58 -14.38 -2.07
N GLY A 422 -18.78 -13.34 -1.89
CA GLY A 422 -18.10 -12.68 -3.00
C GLY A 422 -17.05 -13.57 -3.68
N LEU A 423 -16.28 -14.34 -2.91
CA LEU A 423 -15.36 -15.33 -3.44
C LEU A 423 -16.10 -16.47 -4.15
N GLU A 424 -17.25 -16.91 -3.62
CA GLU A 424 -18.10 -17.91 -4.28
C GLU A 424 -18.56 -17.45 -5.66
N ARG A 425 -19.09 -16.23 -5.74
CA ARG A 425 -19.56 -15.63 -7.01
C ARG A 425 -18.42 -15.39 -8.00
N SER A 426 -17.19 -15.28 -7.50
CA SER A 426 -15.97 -15.21 -8.32
C SER A 426 -15.49 -16.60 -8.77
N GLY A 427 -16.17 -17.68 -8.37
CA GLY A 427 -15.82 -19.05 -8.72
C GLY A 427 -14.61 -19.60 -7.97
N VAL A 428 -14.30 -19.06 -6.79
CA VAL A 428 -13.20 -19.54 -5.95
C VAL A 428 -13.64 -20.79 -5.18
N ASP A 429 -12.79 -21.82 -5.19
CA ASP A 429 -13.13 -23.11 -4.61
C ASP A 429 -13.34 -23.02 -3.10
N VAL A 430 -14.23 -23.87 -2.56
CA VAL A 430 -14.57 -23.88 -1.14
C VAL A 430 -13.35 -24.07 -0.24
N GLU A 431 -12.42 -24.98 -0.60
CA GLU A 431 -11.19 -25.23 0.16
C GLU A 431 -10.34 -23.95 0.29
N VAL A 432 -10.25 -23.15 -0.77
CA VAL A 432 -9.52 -21.88 -0.78
C VAL A 432 -10.19 -20.88 0.17
N ARG A 433 -11.51 -20.75 0.06
CA ARG A 433 -12.31 -19.84 0.91
C ARG A 433 -12.14 -20.20 2.38
N GLU A 434 -12.35 -21.46 2.74
CA GLU A 434 -12.25 -21.94 4.13
C GLU A 434 -10.84 -21.74 4.69
N ARG A 435 -9.78 -22.06 3.92
CA ARG A 435 -8.39 -21.88 4.38
C ARG A 435 -8.07 -20.42 4.68
N PHE A 436 -8.28 -19.53 3.71
CA PHE A 436 -7.82 -18.15 3.81
C PHE A 436 -8.75 -17.27 4.63
N LEU A 437 -10.07 -17.44 4.54
CA LEU A 437 -11.01 -16.72 5.40
C LEU A 437 -11.00 -17.28 6.83
N GLY A 438 -10.67 -18.56 7.03
CA GLY A 438 -10.41 -19.11 8.36
C GLY A 438 -9.25 -18.42 9.10
N VAL A 439 -8.24 -17.92 8.39
CA VAL A 439 -7.18 -17.09 8.99
C VAL A 439 -7.70 -15.74 9.48
N ILE A 440 -8.60 -15.11 8.71
CA ILE A 440 -9.25 -13.85 9.11
C ILE A 440 -10.13 -14.08 10.32
N GLU A 441 -10.91 -15.16 10.31
CA GLU A 441 -11.74 -15.58 11.44
C GLU A 441 -10.88 -15.81 12.69
N GLY A 442 -9.77 -16.55 12.56
CA GLY A 442 -8.83 -16.81 13.64
C GLY A 442 -8.26 -15.53 14.26
N ARG A 443 -7.85 -14.56 13.44
CA ARG A 443 -7.41 -13.24 13.90
C ARG A 443 -8.52 -12.50 14.66
N ALA A 444 -9.72 -12.44 14.09
CA ALA A 444 -10.86 -11.75 14.70
C ALA A 444 -11.32 -12.42 16.01
N ARG A 445 -11.31 -13.75 16.10
CA ARG A 445 -11.67 -14.50 17.32
C ARG A 445 -10.64 -14.31 18.43
N THR A 446 -9.36 -14.43 18.11
CA THR A 446 -8.27 -14.32 19.10
C THR A 446 -7.96 -12.87 19.50
N GLY A 447 -8.34 -11.89 18.66
CA GLY A 447 -7.89 -10.51 18.84
C GLY A 447 -6.41 -10.33 18.54
N ARG A 448 -5.81 -11.23 17.75
CA ARG A 448 -4.37 -11.23 17.44
C ARG A 448 -4.12 -10.98 15.96
N ASN A 449 -3.50 -9.84 15.66
CA ASN A 449 -2.87 -9.49 14.38
C ASN A 449 -1.35 -9.27 14.56
N GLY A 450 -0.65 -8.90 13.50
CA GLY A 450 0.80 -8.63 13.52
C GLY A 450 1.21 -7.62 14.59
N ALA A 451 0.51 -6.48 14.69
CA ALA A 451 0.81 -5.44 15.65
C ALA A 451 0.64 -5.90 17.09
N SER A 452 -0.49 -6.53 17.42
CA SER A 452 -0.77 -7.00 18.78
C SER A 452 0.19 -8.12 19.23
N TRP A 453 0.63 -8.99 18.31
CA TRP A 453 1.65 -10.01 18.60
C TRP A 453 3.01 -9.38 18.87
N GLN A 454 3.45 -8.42 18.04
CA GLN A 454 4.73 -7.72 18.23
C GLN A 454 4.76 -7.02 19.60
N VAL A 455 3.70 -6.28 19.96
CA VAL A 455 3.62 -5.57 21.24
C VAL A 455 3.64 -6.54 22.43
N SER A 456 2.87 -7.63 22.35
CA SER A 456 2.81 -8.63 23.42
C SER A 456 4.17 -9.34 23.62
N THR A 457 4.86 -9.64 22.53
CA THR A 457 6.19 -10.28 22.54
C THR A 457 7.26 -9.36 23.10
N VAL A 458 7.30 -8.09 22.68
CA VAL A 458 8.27 -7.11 23.23
C VAL A 458 8.04 -6.93 24.74
N ARG A 459 6.79 -6.76 25.19
CA ARG A 459 6.47 -6.63 26.61
C ARG A 459 6.91 -7.85 27.42
N ALA A 460 6.62 -9.06 26.95
CA ALA A 460 7.03 -10.29 27.63
C ALA A 460 8.57 -10.41 27.74
N LEU A 461 9.30 -10.00 26.71
CA LEU A 461 10.77 -9.99 26.71
C LEU A 461 11.34 -8.92 27.66
N GLU A 462 10.73 -7.75 27.74
CA GLU A 462 11.10 -6.69 28.69
C GLU A 462 10.81 -7.08 30.13
N ASP A 463 9.66 -7.70 30.40
CA ASP A 463 9.29 -8.26 31.71
C ASP A 463 10.25 -9.36 32.16
N ALA A 464 10.82 -10.12 31.20
CA ALA A 464 11.88 -11.10 31.44
C ALA A 464 13.28 -10.47 31.61
N GLY A 465 13.40 -9.14 31.54
CA GLY A 465 14.61 -8.38 31.82
C GLY A 465 15.44 -7.96 30.61
N MET A 466 14.95 -8.13 29.38
CA MET A 466 15.61 -7.57 28.20
C MET A 466 15.43 -6.05 28.12
N THR A 467 16.43 -5.35 27.57
CA THR A 467 16.28 -3.92 27.23
C THR A 467 15.49 -3.77 25.93
N ARG A 468 14.78 -2.65 25.75
CA ARG A 468 13.98 -2.35 24.54
C ARG A 468 14.69 -2.71 23.22
N PRO A 469 15.94 -2.25 22.95
CA PRO A 469 16.59 -2.60 21.68
C PRO A 469 16.82 -4.11 21.49
N ARG A 470 17.15 -4.83 22.58
CA ARG A 470 17.34 -6.29 22.54
C ARG A 470 16.01 -7.04 22.40
N ALA A 471 14.97 -6.56 23.08
CA ALA A 471 13.62 -7.12 22.98
C ALA A 471 13.06 -6.98 21.55
N LEU A 472 13.27 -5.82 20.89
CA LEU A 472 12.84 -5.62 19.50
C LEU A 472 13.59 -6.53 18.52
N ALA A 473 14.90 -6.68 18.67
CA ALA A 473 15.69 -7.58 17.82
C ALA A 473 15.32 -9.06 18.04
N GLU A 474 15.11 -9.48 19.30
CA GLU A 474 14.68 -10.85 19.61
C GLU A 474 13.23 -11.13 19.15
N MET A 475 12.32 -10.16 19.30
CA MET A 475 10.97 -10.26 18.74
C MET A 475 11.03 -10.42 17.22
N LEU A 476 11.86 -9.62 16.54
CA LEU A 476 12.01 -9.69 15.09
C LEU A 476 12.65 -11.02 14.64
N ARG A 477 13.58 -11.58 15.42
CA ARG A 477 14.13 -12.92 15.20
C ARG A 477 13.02 -13.99 15.22
N ARG A 478 12.19 -14.01 16.26
CA ARG A 478 11.04 -14.93 16.38
C ARG A 478 10.00 -14.69 15.28
N TYR A 479 9.77 -13.43 14.91
CA TYR A 479 8.89 -13.04 13.82
C TYR A 479 9.34 -13.67 12.50
N CYS A 480 10.64 -13.60 12.20
CA CYS A 480 11.21 -14.19 10.99
C CYS A 480 11.06 -15.72 10.98
N GLU A 481 11.25 -16.39 12.12
CA GLU A 481 11.03 -17.84 12.24
C GLU A 481 9.59 -18.22 11.86
N HIS A 482 8.59 -17.54 12.41
CA HIS A 482 7.19 -17.81 12.08
C HIS A 482 6.81 -17.38 10.65
N MET A 483 7.33 -16.25 10.17
CA MET A 483 7.17 -15.80 8.78
C MET A 483 7.69 -16.86 7.80
N HIS A 484 8.86 -17.43 8.05
CA HIS A 484 9.41 -18.51 7.24
C HIS A 484 8.69 -19.84 7.46
N ALA A 485 8.10 -20.11 8.62
CA ALA A 485 7.22 -21.27 8.81
C ALA A 485 5.90 -21.13 8.02
N ASN A 486 5.52 -19.91 7.63
CA ASN A 486 4.26 -19.58 6.97
C ASN A 486 3.03 -19.95 7.79
N GLU A 487 3.14 -19.79 9.12
CA GLU A 487 2.03 -20.01 10.04
C GLU A 487 1.23 -18.70 10.19
N PRO A 488 -0.10 -18.76 10.34
CA PRO A 488 -0.91 -17.56 10.55
C PRO A 488 -0.58 -16.86 11.88
N VAL A 489 -0.44 -15.53 11.89
CA VAL A 489 -0.02 -14.78 13.09
C VAL A 489 -0.90 -15.01 14.33
N HIS A 490 -2.17 -15.34 14.16
CA HIS A 490 -3.06 -15.62 15.29
C HIS A 490 -2.66 -16.87 16.07
N THR A 491 -1.86 -17.78 15.48
CA THR A 491 -1.41 -19.03 16.12
C THR A 491 -0.04 -18.92 16.77
N TRP A 492 0.68 -17.80 16.63
CA TRP A 492 2.05 -17.66 17.14
C TRP A 492 2.07 -17.53 18.67
N ASP A 493 3.07 -18.14 19.31
CA ASP A 493 3.31 -18.00 20.74
C ASP A 493 4.01 -16.67 21.07
N VAL A 494 3.95 -16.25 22.33
CA VAL A 494 4.59 -15.04 22.85
C VAL A 494 5.84 -15.40 23.65
#